data_AF-A0A0G2GDW8-F1
#
_entry.id   AF-A0A0G2GDW8-F1
#
_cell.length_a   1.000
_cell.length_b   1.000
_cell.length_c   1.000
_cell.angle_alpha   90.00
_cell.angle_beta   90.00
_cell.angle_gamma   90.00
#
_symmetry.space_group_name_H-M   'P 1'
#
loop_
_entity.id
_entity.type
_entity.pdbx_description
1 polymer ?
#
loop_
_entity_poly.entity_id
_entity_poly.type
_entity_poly.pdbx_seq_one_letter_code
_entity_poly.pdbx_strand_id
1 'polypeptide(L)'
;MIRGNVIRAFPKALANSSVAAARPAYSTNAFKTQLVSYNKSRTTQMSLAKALTTRRTFATSLARLQLKGIQDTEAEKKLAKEKLQADPSLVSTASSTRPITGEVGAPEHEEDVDMMKTIRSDVQVIKDTFALDAVPKEAFNMGLAGVLPYVATSLSTVYLAYDINHAAEHGFGFIFDPKTAEALLHIIEPIQIGYGATIISFLGAIHWGLEWAGFGGKKGYPRYAIGVVATAAAWPTLLLSAEMGLISQFLTFVLLYFVDARAATIGWAPSWYSTYRFVLTFAVGAAIVLSLVGRGQIADKVTRAPGPADRMRALRESQVNALEEEEEERRARIVSEDETEDEEEADEGEGESDSKDEE
;
A
#
# COMPACT_ATOMS: atom_id res chain seq x y z
N MET A 1 3.30 61.59 32.82
CA MET A 1 4.33 61.00 33.68
C MET A 1 3.73 59.86 34.48
N ILE A 2 4.20 58.63 34.21
CA ILE A 2 4.35 57.47 35.10
C ILE A 2 3.19 57.15 36.07
N ARG A 3 2.46 56.07 35.78
CA ARG A 3 1.86 55.22 36.82
C ARG A 3 2.37 53.80 36.66
N GLY A 4 3.16 53.36 37.64
CA GLY A 4 3.63 52.00 37.79
C GLY A 4 3.16 51.40 39.10
N ASN A 5 3.13 50.06 39.08
CA ASN A 5 3.19 49.08 40.16
C ASN A 5 1.90 48.55 40.83
N VAL A 6 1.54 47.35 40.35
CA VAL A 6 1.58 46.03 41.02
C VAL A 6 0.80 45.88 42.34
N ILE A 7 -0.10 44.89 42.37
CA ILE A 7 -0.17 43.83 43.42
C ILE A 7 -0.84 42.57 42.82
N ARG A 8 -0.13 41.44 42.93
CA ARG A 8 -0.60 40.06 42.70
C ARG A 8 -1.48 39.60 43.86
N ALA A 9 -2.53 38.81 43.58
CA ALA A 9 -3.20 38.00 44.60
C ALA A 9 -3.84 36.73 44.01
N PHE A 10 -3.33 35.56 44.41
CA PHE A 10 -3.97 34.24 44.50
C PHE A 10 -3.09 33.37 45.42
N PRO A 11 -3.56 32.25 46.04
CA PRO A 11 -4.87 31.61 45.91
C PRO A 11 -5.59 31.29 47.25
N LYS A 12 -6.89 31.00 47.14
CA LYS A 12 -7.76 30.48 48.22
C LYS A 12 -7.63 28.95 48.36
N ALA A 13 -7.86 28.52 49.60
CA ALA A 13 -7.67 27.20 50.17
C ALA A 13 -8.44 26.04 49.52
N LEU A 14 -7.81 24.86 49.55
CA LEU A 14 -8.35 23.54 49.26
C LEU A 14 -9.25 23.07 50.42
N ALA A 15 -10.49 22.70 50.11
CA ALA A 15 -11.40 22.03 51.05
C ALA A 15 -11.26 20.51 50.90
N ASN A 16 -10.91 19.85 52.00
CA ASN A 16 -10.96 18.40 52.17
C ASN A 16 -12.42 17.93 52.20
N SER A 17 -12.81 17.08 51.25
CA SER A 17 -14.05 16.28 51.34
C SER A 17 -13.69 14.81 51.54
N SER A 18 -13.98 14.32 52.74
CA SER A 18 -13.90 12.92 53.16
C SER A 18 -14.86 12.04 52.35
N VAL A 19 -14.33 10.95 51.80
CA VAL A 19 -15.06 9.91 51.06
C VAL A 19 -15.85 9.04 52.04
N ALA A 20 -17.18 9.04 51.89
CA ALA A 20 -18.06 8.06 52.53
C ALA A 20 -18.09 6.77 51.69
N ALA A 21 -17.72 5.65 52.31
CA ALA A 21 -17.74 4.33 51.70
C ALA A 21 -19.18 3.81 51.57
N ALA A 22 -19.69 3.72 50.35
CA ALA A 22 -20.95 3.04 50.03
C ALA A 22 -20.65 1.77 49.21
N ARG A 23 -20.91 0.61 49.82
CA ARG A 23 -20.89 -0.71 49.15
C ARG A 23 -22.19 -0.89 48.34
N PRO A 24 -22.16 -1.34 47.09
CA PRO A 24 -23.32 -1.95 46.46
C PRO A 24 -23.24 -3.48 46.53
N ALA A 25 -24.37 -4.07 46.92
CA ALA A 25 -24.62 -5.49 47.03
C ALA A 25 -24.58 -6.19 45.67
N TYR A 26 -23.92 -7.35 45.62
CA TYR A 26 -23.95 -8.26 44.48
C TYR A 26 -25.32 -8.95 44.42
N SER A 27 -26.12 -8.58 43.43
CA SER A 27 -27.32 -9.32 43.02
C SER A 27 -26.95 -10.21 41.82
N THR A 28 -26.77 -11.49 42.10
CA THR A 28 -26.63 -12.56 41.10
C THR A 28 -27.99 -12.86 40.50
N ASN A 29 -28.31 -12.26 39.35
CA ASN A 29 -29.43 -12.71 38.53
C ASN A 29 -28.97 -13.87 37.63
N ALA A 30 -29.49 -15.05 37.94
CA ALA A 30 -29.31 -16.27 37.18
C ALA A 30 -29.91 -16.15 35.78
N PHE A 31 -29.07 -16.39 34.77
CA PHE A 31 -29.50 -16.61 33.38
C PHE A 31 -30.34 -17.91 33.31
N LYS A 32 -31.66 -17.76 33.17
CA LYS A 32 -32.55 -18.81 32.64
C LYS A 32 -32.90 -18.45 31.21
N THR A 33 -32.16 -19.00 30.24
CA THR A 33 -32.53 -18.94 28.83
C THR A 33 -33.48 -20.10 28.52
N GLN A 34 -34.77 -19.81 28.39
CA GLN A 34 -35.73 -20.73 27.77
C GLN A 34 -35.69 -20.53 26.25
N LEU A 35 -35.23 -21.56 25.52
CA LEU A 35 -35.39 -21.65 24.08
C LEU A 35 -36.84 -22.04 23.76
N VAL A 36 -37.62 -21.08 23.28
CA VAL A 36 -38.93 -21.33 22.68
C VAL A 36 -38.79 -21.13 21.17
N SER A 37 -38.75 -22.25 20.45
CA SER A 37 -38.95 -22.30 19.00
C SER A 37 -40.37 -21.84 18.67
N TYR A 38 -40.51 -20.77 17.89
CA TYR A 38 -41.79 -20.39 17.32
C TYR A 38 -41.69 -20.25 15.80
N ASN A 39 -42.12 -21.33 15.15
CA ASN A 39 -42.39 -21.42 13.74
C ASN A 39 -43.70 -20.67 13.44
N LYS A 40 -43.68 -19.64 12.58
CA LYS A 40 -44.91 -19.07 12.04
C LYS A 40 -44.73 -18.70 10.57
N SER A 41 -45.26 -19.58 9.72
CA SER A 41 -45.67 -19.28 8.35
C SER A 41 -46.50 -17.99 8.33
N ARG A 42 -46.06 -17.01 7.55
CA ARG A 42 -46.87 -15.82 7.24
C ARG A 42 -46.91 -15.66 5.72
N THR A 43 -47.98 -16.21 5.16
CA THR A 43 -48.52 -15.89 3.85
C THR A 43 -48.74 -14.39 3.75
N THR A 44 -48.02 -13.73 2.84
CA THR A 44 -48.31 -12.35 2.45
C THR A 44 -48.49 -12.34 0.95
N GLN A 45 -49.74 -12.16 0.54
CA GLN A 45 -50.15 -11.86 -0.83
C GLN A 45 -49.51 -10.53 -1.24
N MET A 46 -48.65 -10.53 -2.26
CA MET A 46 -48.18 -9.30 -2.89
C MET A 46 -48.80 -9.18 -4.28
N SER A 47 -49.50 -8.08 -4.46
CA SER A 47 -50.10 -7.59 -5.68
C SER A 47 -49.05 -7.31 -6.76
N LEU A 48 -49.41 -7.72 -7.97
CA LEU A 48 -48.61 -7.69 -9.18
C LEU A 48 -48.65 -6.28 -9.78
N ALA A 49 -47.65 -5.45 -9.47
CA ALA A 49 -47.39 -4.21 -10.20
C ALA A 49 -46.36 -4.49 -11.30
N LYS A 50 -46.80 -4.36 -12.56
CA LYS A 50 -45.99 -4.49 -13.76
C LYS A 50 -44.94 -3.37 -13.81
N ALA A 51 -43.66 -3.73 -13.74
CA ALA A 51 -42.56 -2.91 -14.23
C ALA A 51 -41.83 -3.71 -15.31
N LEU A 52 -42.07 -3.32 -16.57
CA LEU A 52 -41.36 -3.82 -17.74
C LEU A 52 -39.97 -3.18 -17.78
N THR A 53 -38.95 -3.90 -17.33
CA THR A 53 -37.56 -3.61 -17.68
C THR A 53 -36.94 -4.86 -18.28
N THR A 54 -36.71 -4.80 -19.59
CA THR A 54 -36.16 -5.84 -20.44
C THR A 54 -34.69 -6.09 -20.09
N ARG A 55 -34.41 -7.04 -19.20
CA ARG A 55 -33.08 -7.63 -19.05
C ARG A 55 -33.04 -8.93 -19.88
N ARG A 56 -32.51 -8.87 -21.10
CA ARG A 56 -32.15 -10.07 -21.86
C ARG A 56 -30.88 -10.66 -21.25
N THR A 57 -31.04 -11.66 -20.39
CA THR A 57 -29.95 -12.58 -20.05
C THR A 57 -29.95 -13.72 -21.07
N PHE A 58 -28.87 -13.79 -21.85
CA PHE A 58 -28.44 -14.98 -22.57
C PHE A 58 -28.17 -16.09 -21.54
N ALA A 59 -29.12 -17.00 -21.37
CA ALA A 59 -28.94 -18.25 -20.64
C ALA A 59 -29.88 -19.32 -21.25
N THR A 60 -29.75 -19.55 -22.55
CA THR A 60 -30.31 -20.73 -23.22
C THR A 60 -29.24 -21.80 -23.36
N SER A 61 -28.72 -22.25 -22.23
CA SER A 61 -28.03 -23.53 -22.13
C SER A 61 -28.30 -24.05 -20.74
N LEU A 62 -28.91 -25.24 -20.65
CA LEU A 62 -29.38 -25.92 -19.43
C LEU A 62 -30.83 -25.67 -19.00
N ALA A 63 -31.74 -25.56 -19.97
CA ALA A 63 -33.10 -26.06 -19.79
C ALA A 63 -33.26 -27.39 -20.54
N ARG A 64 -32.47 -28.42 -20.17
CA ARG A 64 -32.95 -29.80 -20.29
C ARG A 64 -34.02 -30.00 -19.21
N LEU A 65 -35.15 -29.34 -19.42
CA LEU A 65 -36.37 -29.65 -18.72
C LEU A 65 -36.68 -31.10 -19.05
N GLN A 66 -36.75 -31.93 -18.02
CA GLN A 66 -37.36 -33.25 -18.11
C GLN A 66 -38.80 -33.09 -18.59
N LEU A 67 -39.02 -33.14 -19.90
CA LEU A 67 -40.33 -33.40 -20.48
C LEU A 67 -40.45 -34.90 -20.76
N LYS A 68 -40.42 -35.70 -19.69
CA LYS A 68 -40.74 -37.12 -19.75
C LYS A 68 -42.27 -37.21 -19.62
N GLY A 69 -43.01 -37.16 -20.72
CA GLY A 69 -44.46 -37.20 -20.59
C GLY A 69 -45.33 -37.34 -21.83
N ILE A 70 -44.97 -36.81 -23.00
CA ILE A 70 -45.83 -36.93 -24.18
C ILE A 70 -44.93 -37.05 -25.41
N GLN A 71 -44.59 -38.29 -25.75
CA GLN A 71 -43.85 -38.62 -26.96
C GLN A 71 -44.87 -39.14 -27.99
N ASP A 72 -45.37 -38.26 -28.84
CA ASP A 72 -46.37 -38.59 -29.86
C ASP A 72 -45.71 -39.35 -31.02
N THR A 73 -45.52 -40.66 -30.83
CA THR A 73 -44.84 -41.55 -31.79
C THR A 73 -45.47 -41.54 -33.19
N GLU A 74 -46.77 -41.24 -33.30
CA GLU A 74 -47.45 -41.13 -34.59
C GLU A 74 -47.15 -39.82 -35.32
N ALA A 75 -47.04 -38.71 -34.59
CA ALA A 75 -46.65 -37.42 -35.14
C ALA A 75 -45.17 -37.44 -35.57
N GLU A 76 -44.31 -38.06 -34.76
CA GLU A 76 -42.90 -38.27 -35.09
C GLU A 76 -42.72 -39.15 -36.34
N LYS A 77 -43.51 -40.22 -36.50
CA LYS A 77 -43.50 -41.07 -37.71
C LYS A 77 -43.99 -40.34 -38.97
N LYS A 78 -44.89 -39.36 -38.83
CA LYS A 78 -45.34 -38.51 -39.94
C LYS A 78 -44.27 -37.51 -40.34
N LEU A 79 -43.69 -36.81 -39.37
CA LEU A 79 -42.56 -35.89 -39.57
C LEU A 79 -41.32 -36.59 -40.14
N ALA A 80 -41.03 -37.82 -39.71
CA ALA A 80 -39.91 -38.61 -40.23
C ALA A 80 -40.05 -39.02 -41.70
N LYS A 81 -41.28 -39.03 -42.24
CA LYS A 81 -41.55 -39.33 -43.66
C LYS A 81 -41.51 -38.07 -44.54
N GLU A 82 -41.56 -36.89 -43.95
CA GLU A 82 -41.48 -35.63 -44.66
C GLU A 82 -40.02 -35.37 -45.05
N LYS A 83 -39.75 -35.20 -46.35
CA LYS A 83 -38.41 -34.86 -46.81
C LYS A 83 -38.15 -33.38 -46.50
N LEU A 84 -37.16 -33.13 -45.66
CA LEU A 84 -36.66 -31.79 -45.36
C LEU A 84 -36.17 -31.14 -46.66
N GLN A 85 -36.73 -29.98 -47.00
CA GLN A 85 -36.22 -29.17 -48.11
C GLN A 85 -34.97 -28.43 -47.63
N ALA A 86 -33.86 -28.60 -48.35
CA ALA A 86 -32.64 -27.86 -48.07
C ALA A 86 -32.77 -26.48 -48.70
N ASP A 87 -32.94 -25.45 -47.87
CA ASP A 87 -32.83 -24.04 -48.28
C ASP A 87 -31.40 -23.55 -48.00
N PRO A 88 -30.49 -23.61 -48.99
CA PRO A 88 -29.08 -23.27 -48.79
C PRO A 88 -28.85 -21.78 -48.49
N SER A 89 -29.84 -20.91 -48.73
CA SER A 89 -29.75 -19.47 -48.44
C SER A 89 -30.06 -19.10 -46.99
N LEU A 90 -30.64 -20.02 -46.20
CA LEU A 90 -31.00 -19.79 -44.79
C LEU A 90 -29.96 -20.35 -43.81
N VAL A 91 -29.01 -21.14 -44.30
CA VAL A 91 -27.90 -21.66 -43.50
C VAL A 91 -26.70 -20.74 -43.66
N SER A 92 -26.22 -20.20 -42.53
CA SER A 92 -24.93 -19.51 -42.49
C SER A 92 -23.83 -20.51 -42.86
N THR A 93 -23.17 -20.30 -43.99
CA THR A 93 -21.97 -21.05 -44.39
C THR A 93 -20.78 -20.75 -43.48
N ALA A 94 -20.83 -19.65 -42.71
CA ALA A 94 -19.86 -19.33 -41.69
C ALA A 94 -20.20 -20.06 -40.37
N SER A 95 -19.27 -20.92 -39.93
CA SER A 95 -19.34 -21.60 -38.63
C SER A 95 -19.19 -20.61 -37.48
N SER A 96 -19.98 -20.75 -36.42
CA SER A 96 -19.88 -19.95 -35.19
C SER A 96 -18.75 -20.41 -34.25
N THR A 97 -17.91 -21.34 -34.69
CA THR A 97 -16.74 -21.80 -33.92
C THR A 97 -15.53 -20.94 -34.28
N ARG A 98 -15.00 -20.16 -33.32
CA ARG A 98 -13.68 -19.51 -33.46
C ARG A 98 -12.66 -20.60 -33.85
N PRO A 99 -11.90 -20.45 -34.94
CA PRO A 99 -10.84 -21.39 -35.25
C PRO A 99 -9.74 -21.24 -34.18
N ILE A 100 -9.53 -22.28 -33.38
CA ILE A 100 -8.36 -22.41 -32.48
C ILE A 100 -7.31 -23.26 -33.19
N THR A 101 -6.94 -22.85 -34.40
CA THR A 101 -5.84 -23.46 -35.16
C THR A 101 -5.15 -22.34 -35.92
N GLY A 102 -3.86 -22.19 -35.64
CA GLY A 102 -3.03 -21.06 -36.04
C GLY A 102 -3.11 -20.70 -37.52
N GLU A 103 -3.02 -19.40 -37.75
CA GLU A 103 -2.74 -18.81 -39.05
C GLU A 103 -1.47 -19.42 -39.63
N VAL A 104 -1.63 -20.20 -40.69
CA VAL A 104 -0.57 -20.45 -41.66
C VAL A 104 -1.10 -19.90 -42.97
N GLY A 105 -0.67 -18.69 -43.32
CA GLY A 105 -0.82 -18.15 -44.68
C GLY A 105 -1.70 -16.91 -44.88
N ALA A 106 -2.15 -16.22 -43.82
CA ALA A 106 -2.56 -14.82 -43.97
C ALA A 106 -1.30 -13.93 -43.97
N PRO A 107 -1.22 -12.87 -44.79
CA PRO A 107 -0.17 -11.88 -44.58
C PRO A 107 -0.31 -11.40 -43.14
N GLU A 108 0.78 -11.45 -42.37
CA GLU A 108 0.81 -10.95 -40.99
C GLU A 108 0.31 -9.51 -41.03
N HIS A 109 -0.98 -9.32 -40.73
CA HIS A 109 -1.43 -8.07 -40.19
C HIS A 109 -0.94 -8.13 -38.76
N GLU A 110 0.27 -7.64 -38.55
CA GLU A 110 0.65 -7.02 -37.29
C GLU A 110 -0.38 -5.90 -37.08
N GLU A 111 -1.58 -6.24 -36.62
CA GLU A 111 -2.34 -5.31 -35.83
C GLU A 111 -1.46 -5.12 -34.61
N ASP A 112 -0.65 -4.05 -34.65
CA ASP A 112 -0.13 -3.39 -33.47
C ASP A 112 -1.33 -3.24 -32.53
N VAL A 113 -1.52 -4.24 -31.66
CA VAL A 113 -2.47 -4.19 -30.58
C VAL A 113 -1.94 -3.06 -29.73
N ASP A 114 -2.46 -1.87 -30.00
CA ASP A 114 -2.03 -0.64 -29.39
C ASP A 114 -2.16 -0.86 -27.89
N MET A 115 -1.04 -1.20 -27.23
CA MET A 115 -1.04 -1.59 -25.83
C MET A 115 -1.61 -0.44 -24.99
N MET A 116 -1.47 0.80 -25.48
CA MET A 116 -2.09 1.98 -24.90
C MET A 116 -3.62 1.93 -24.98
N LYS A 117 -4.18 1.47 -26.11
CA LYS A 117 -5.63 1.27 -26.27
C LYS A 117 -6.14 0.16 -25.33
N THR A 118 -5.40 -0.93 -25.16
CA THR A 118 -5.72 -2.01 -24.22
C THR A 118 -5.68 -1.53 -22.76
N ILE A 119 -4.60 -0.85 -22.37
CA ILE A 119 -4.47 -0.26 -21.03
C ILE A 119 -5.58 0.77 -20.79
N ARG A 120 -5.88 1.62 -21.78
CA ARG A 120 -6.96 2.60 -21.67
C ARG A 120 -8.33 1.93 -21.55
N SER A 121 -8.60 0.85 -22.29
CA SER A 121 -9.85 0.10 -22.16
C SER A 121 -9.96 -0.56 -20.80
N ASP A 122 -8.87 -1.11 -20.26
CA ASP A 122 -8.85 -1.73 -18.94
C ASP A 122 -9.11 -0.69 -17.84
N VAL A 123 -8.48 0.49 -17.95
CA VAL A 123 -8.75 1.62 -17.06
C VAL A 123 -10.22 2.05 -17.13
N GLN A 124 -10.82 2.06 -18.33
CA GLN A 124 -12.23 2.41 -18.49
C GLN A 124 -13.14 1.34 -17.86
N VAL A 125 -12.86 0.06 -18.07
CA VAL A 125 -13.60 -1.05 -17.43
C VAL A 125 -13.52 -0.97 -15.92
N ILE A 126 -12.36 -0.65 -15.36
CA ILE A 126 -12.17 -0.45 -13.91
C ILE A 126 -13.03 0.74 -13.45
N LYS A 127 -12.99 1.88 -14.15
CA LYS A 127 -13.81 3.06 -13.82
C LYS A 127 -15.30 2.75 -13.80
N ASP A 128 -15.78 2.03 -14.81
CA ASP A 128 -17.20 1.69 -14.97
C ASP A 128 -17.63 0.64 -13.93
N THR A 129 -16.79 -0.38 -13.68
CA THR A 129 -17.06 -1.45 -12.70
C THR A 129 -17.13 -0.92 -11.27
N PHE A 130 -16.26 0.03 -10.93
CA PHE A 130 -16.23 0.63 -9.60
C PHE A 130 -17.18 1.85 -9.50
N ALA A 131 -17.83 2.28 -10.58
CA ALA A 131 -18.64 3.51 -10.60
C ALA A 131 -17.85 4.72 -10.07
N LEU A 132 -16.59 4.87 -10.52
CA LEU A 132 -15.72 5.95 -10.05
C LEU A 132 -16.23 7.34 -10.43
N ASP A 133 -17.10 7.44 -11.42
CA ASP A 133 -17.76 8.70 -11.81
C ASP A 133 -18.73 9.24 -10.74
N ALA A 134 -19.19 8.39 -9.80
CA ALA A 134 -20.03 8.82 -8.70
C ALA A 134 -19.23 9.52 -7.57
N VAL A 135 -17.90 9.45 -7.59
CA VAL A 135 -17.03 10.08 -6.60
C VAL A 135 -16.78 11.55 -6.98
N PRO A 136 -16.90 12.51 -6.05
CA PRO A 136 -16.52 13.90 -6.30
C PRO A 136 -15.05 14.00 -6.76
N LYS A 137 -14.80 14.66 -7.89
CA LYS A 137 -13.47 14.73 -8.52
C LYS A 137 -12.44 15.38 -7.61
N GLU A 138 -12.86 16.33 -6.79
CA GLU A 138 -12.02 17.03 -5.82
C GLU A 138 -11.50 16.06 -4.75
N ALA A 139 -12.38 15.22 -4.19
CA ALA A 139 -12.00 14.21 -3.22
C ALA A 139 -11.10 13.14 -3.83
N PHE A 140 -11.40 12.71 -5.07
CA PHE A 140 -10.59 11.72 -5.78
C PHE A 140 -9.17 12.22 -6.05
N ASN A 141 -9.02 13.45 -6.56
CA ASN A 141 -7.71 14.03 -6.87
C ASN A 141 -6.86 14.23 -5.61
N MET A 142 -7.47 14.72 -4.52
CA MET A 142 -6.76 14.88 -3.24
C MET A 142 -6.38 13.52 -2.63
N GLY A 143 -7.26 12.52 -2.76
CA GLY A 143 -6.96 11.14 -2.39
C GLY A 143 -5.78 10.56 -3.16
N LEU A 144 -5.75 10.75 -4.48
CA LEU A 144 -4.67 10.29 -5.35
C LEU A 144 -3.35 11.01 -5.05
N ALA A 145 -3.39 12.31 -4.74
CA ALA A 145 -2.21 13.06 -4.31
C ALA A 145 -1.62 12.47 -3.01
N GLY A 146 -2.47 12.01 -2.09
CA GLY A 146 -2.02 11.29 -0.88
C GLY A 146 -1.38 9.93 -1.12
N VAL A 147 -1.52 9.35 -2.32
CA VAL A 147 -0.85 8.08 -2.67
C VAL A 147 0.57 8.31 -3.22
N LEU A 148 0.87 9.52 -3.69
CA LEU A 148 2.17 9.83 -4.31
C LEU A 148 3.37 9.50 -3.41
N PRO A 149 3.37 9.81 -2.10
CA PRO A 149 4.51 9.46 -1.25
C PRO A 149 4.73 7.94 -1.13
N TYR A 150 3.67 7.13 -1.16
CA TYR A 150 3.81 5.66 -1.17
C TYR A 150 4.42 5.16 -2.46
N VAL A 151 3.97 5.67 -3.61
CA VAL A 151 4.56 5.29 -4.91
C VAL A 151 6.03 5.70 -4.95
N ALA A 152 6.35 6.92 -4.51
CA ALA A 152 7.73 7.38 -4.47
C ALA A 152 8.62 6.52 -3.56
N THR A 153 8.18 6.25 -2.33
CA THR A 153 8.95 5.44 -1.35
C THR A 153 9.07 3.98 -1.77
N SER A 154 8.01 3.38 -2.32
CA SER A 154 8.06 1.99 -2.81
C SER A 154 8.94 1.80 -4.03
N LEU A 155 8.83 2.68 -5.03
CA LEU A 155 9.72 2.64 -6.21
C LEU A 155 11.17 2.90 -5.82
N SER A 156 11.41 3.84 -4.91
CA SER A 156 12.75 4.06 -4.37
C SER A 156 13.25 2.81 -3.67
N THR A 157 12.46 2.18 -2.80
CA THR A 157 12.87 0.94 -2.10
C THR A 157 13.24 -0.18 -3.08
N VAL A 158 12.45 -0.40 -4.13
CA VAL A 158 12.77 -1.39 -5.17
C VAL A 158 14.00 -1.00 -5.98
N TYR A 159 14.17 0.28 -6.29
CA TYR A 159 15.33 0.77 -7.00
C TYR A 159 16.62 0.56 -6.19
N LEU A 160 16.61 0.93 -4.91
CA LEU A 160 17.73 0.70 -4.00
C LEU A 160 17.99 -0.80 -3.79
N ALA A 161 16.94 -1.62 -3.73
CA ALA A 161 17.05 -3.08 -3.71
C ALA A 161 17.77 -3.64 -4.93
N TYR A 162 17.39 -3.15 -6.11
CA TYR A 162 18.01 -3.52 -7.37
C TYR A 162 19.49 -3.12 -7.41
N ASP A 163 19.81 -1.91 -6.96
CA ASP A 163 21.18 -1.38 -6.95
C ASP A 163 22.09 -2.21 -6.04
N ILE A 164 21.63 -2.53 -4.82
CA ILE A 164 22.38 -3.40 -3.88
C ILE A 164 22.56 -4.81 -4.46
N ASN A 165 21.54 -5.36 -5.13
CA ASN A 165 21.65 -6.68 -5.74
C ASN A 165 22.61 -6.68 -6.93
N HIS A 166 22.55 -5.65 -7.78
CA HIS A 166 23.44 -5.49 -8.92
C HIS A 166 24.91 -5.33 -8.49
N ALA A 167 25.16 -4.52 -7.45
CA ALA A 167 26.48 -4.33 -6.86
C ALA A 167 27.04 -5.62 -6.27
N ALA A 168 26.19 -6.47 -5.67
CA ALA A 168 26.62 -7.76 -5.15
C ALA A 168 27.04 -8.75 -6.25
N GLU A 169 26.47 -8.63 -7.45
CA GLU A 169 26.79 -9.50 -8.60
C GLU A 169 27.96 -8.98 -9.43
N HIS A 170 28.08 -7.66 -9.61
CA HIS A 170 29.04 -7.04 -10.53
C HIS A 170 30.18 -6.28 -9.82
N GLY A 171 30.10 -6.10 -8.51
CA GLY A 171 31.12 -5.44 -7.68
C GLY A 171 31.04 -3.90 -7.64
N PHE A 172 30.13 -3.29 -8.40
CA PHE A 172 29.88 -1.84 -8.39
C PHE A 172 28.37 -1.56 -8.48
N GLY A 173 27.91 -0.51 -7.80
CA GLY A 173 26.53 -0.03 -7.91
C GLY A 173 26.25 0.58 -9.28
N PHE A 174 25.01 0.47 -9.74
CA PHE A 174 24.54 1.10 -10.97
C PHE A 174 24.50 2.63 -10.83
N ILE A 175 24.04 3.16 -9.69
CA ILE A 175 24.08 4.62 -9.40
C ILE A 175 24.70 4.93 -8.04
N PHE A 176 24.37 4.18 -6.99
CA PHE A 176 24.85 4.44 -5.64
C PHE A 176 25.82 3.37 -5.15
N ASP A 177 26.80 3.79 -4.35
CA ASP A 177 27.65 2.85 -3.61
C ASP A 177 26.79 2.01 -2.62
N PRO A 178 27.07 0.71 -2.42
CA PRO A 178 26.21 -0.15 -1.59
C PRO A 178 25.96 0.39 -0.18
N LYS A 179 26.99 0.99 0.45
CA LYS A 179 26.86 1.58 1.79
C LYS A 179 25.92 2.79 1.79
N THR A 180 25.97 3.59 0.72
CA THR A 180 25.08 4.75 0.54
C THR A 180 23.65 4.30 0.28
N ALA A 181 23.46 3.26 -0.54
CA ALA A 181 22.15 2.68 -0.81
C ALA A 181 21.51 2.11 0.48
N GLU A 182 22.26 1.36 1.28
CA GLU A 182 21.76 0.87 2.58
C GLU A 182 21.36 2.02 3.53
N ALA A 183 22.19 3.05 3.64
CA ALA A 183 21.89 4.21 4.48
C ALA A 183 20.61 4.94 4.04
N LEU A 184 20.40 5.11 2.74
CA LEU A 184 19.18 5.71 2.19
C LEU A 184 17.94 4.85 2.44
N LEU A 185 18.08 3.52 2.40
CA LEU A 185 17.00 2.58 2.68
C LEU A 185 16.51 2.74 4.12
N HIS A 186 17.43 2.84 5.08
CA HIS A 186 17.11 3.10 6.49
C HIS A 186 16.43 4.45 6.75
N ILE A 187 16.57 5.42 5.85
CA ILE A 187 15.87 6.72 5.95
C ILE A 187 14.47 6.63 5.32
N ILE A 188 14.32 5.96 4.18
CA ILE A 188 13.05 5.85 3.45
C ILE A 188 12.02 5.00 4.21
N GLU A 189 12.45 3.93 4.87
CA GLU A 189 11.59 3.03 5.63
C GLU A 189 10.73 3.72 6.70
N PRO A 190 11.31 4.45 7.68
CA PRO A 190 10.53 5.13 8.70
C PRO A 190 9.69 6.27 8.12
N ILE A 191 10.09 6.86 6.98
CA ILE A 191 9.27 7.86 6.27
C ILE A 191 7.99 7.20 5.75
N GLN A 192 8.09 6.05 5.08
CA GLN A 192 6.93 5.34 4.55
C GLN A 192 5.99 4.89 5.68
N ILE A 193 6.54 4.35 6.78
CA ILE A 193 5.75 3.88 7.93
C ILE A 193 5.16 5.07 8.71
N GLY A 194 5.92 6.14 8.90
CA GLY A 194 5.46 7.38 9.51
C GLY A 194 4.28 7.96 8.75
N TYR A 195 4.41 8.06 7.43
CA TYR A 195 3.34 8.49 6.54
C TYR A 195 2.12 7.55 6.62
N GLY A 196 2.37 6.23 6.59
CA GLY A 196 1.47 5.14 7.02
C GLY A 196 0.55 5.51 8.16
N ALA A 197 1.16 5.74 9.32
CA ALA A 197 0.46 5.99 10.56
C ALA A 197 -0.37 7.29 10.48
N THR A 198 0.17 8.36 9.88
CA THR A 198 -0.56 9.64 9.75
C THR A 198 -1.82 9.47 8.92
N ILE A 199 -1.75 8.74 7.80
CA ILE A 199 -2.91 8.50 6.93
C ILE A 199 -3.97 7.66 7.66
N ILE A 200 -3.58 6.58 8.34
CA ILE A 200 -4.51 5.77 9.14
C ILE A 200 -5.23 6.63 10.21
N SER A 201 -4.50 7.52 10.89
CA SER A 201 -5.08 8.45 11.84
C SER A 201 -6.10 9.42 11.21
N PHE A 202 -5.78 10.00 10.05
CA PHE A 202 -6.71 10.88 9.33
C PHE A 202 -7.99 10.16 8.93
N LEU A 203 -7.87 8.91 8.50
CA LEU A 203 -9.02 8.07 8.14
C LEU A 203 -9.92 7.74 9.34
N GLY A 204 -9.31 7.53 10.50
CA GLY A 204 -10.05 7.48 11.75
C GLY A 204 -10.80 8.80 12.03
N ALA A 205 -10.12 9.93 11.86
CA ALA A 205 -10.68 11.26 12.11
C ALA A 205 -11.85 11.64 11.18
N ILE A 206 -11.91 11.11 9.95
CA ILE A 206 -13.06 11.31 9.04
C ILE A 206 -14.37 10.89 9.71
N HIS A 207 -14.36 9.83 10.52
CA HIS A 207 -15.56 9.38 11.23
C HIS A 207 -16.05 10.39 12.27
N TRP A 208 -15.14 11.14 12.90
CA TRP A 208 -15.49 12.22 13.81
C TRP A 208 -16.08 13.39 13.04
N GLY A 209 -15.44 13.76 11.92
CA GLY A 209 -15.93 14.84 11.06
C GLY A 209 -17.34 14.58 10.53
N LEU A 210 -17.61 13.35 10.08
CA LEU A 210 -18.94 12.97 9.61
C LEU A 210 -19.99 12.91 10.75
N GLU A 211 -19.59 12.58 11.98
CA GLU A 211 -20.47 12.62 13.15
C GLU A 211 -20.83 14.06 13.52
N TRP A 212 -19.85 14.98 13.50
CA TRP A 212 -20.08 16.41 13.73
C TRP A 212 -20.95 17.03 12.64
N ALA A 213 -20.80 16.58 11.39
CA ALA A 213 -21.67 16.96 10.29
C ALA A 213 -23.09 16.37 10.39
N GLY A 214 -23.35 15.44 11.32
CA GLY A 214 -24.64 14.77 11.47
C GLY A 214 -25.00 13.82 10.33
N PHE A 215 -24.02 13.41 9.51
CA PHE A 215 -24.26 12.56 8.36
C PHE A 215 -24.67 11.14 8.79
N GLY A 216 -25.82 10.67 8.28
CA GLY A 216 -26.40 9.38 8.68
C GLY A 216 -27.09 9.40 10.05
N GLY A 217 -27.25 10.58 10.65
CA GLY A 217 -27.79 10.77 12.01
C GLY A 217 -26.73 10.59 13.12
N LYS A 218 -27.02 11.07 14.33
CA LYS A 218 -26.09 11.01 15.46
C LYS A 218 -25.97 9.57 15.99
N LYS A 219 -24.78 9.01 15.94
CA LYS A 219 -24.45 7.67 16.46
C LYS A 219 -23.75 7.74 17.82
N GLY A 220 -23.09 8.85 18.13
CA GLY A 220 -22.37 9.06 19.38
C GLY A 220 -21.09 8.24 19.49
N TYR A 221 -20.79 7.76 20.70
CA TYR A 221 -19.57 7.03 21.06
C TYR A 221 -19.12 5.89 20.13
N PRO A 222 -19.99 5.00 19.58
CA PRO A 222 -19.53 3.90 18.72
C PRO A 222 -18.82 4.39 17.46
N ARG A 223 -19.20 5.55 16.92
CA ARG A 223 -18.53 6.12 15.74
C ARG A 223 -17.23 6.83 16.10
N TYR A 224 -17.19 7.50 17.25
CA TYR A 224 -15.95 8.08 17.75
C TYR A 224 -14.89 7.01 18.05
N ALA A 225 -15.32 5.85 18.56
CA ALA A 225 -14.44 4.72 18.84
C ALA A 225 -13.67 4.25 17.60
N ILE A 226 -14.28 4.29 16.40
CA ILE A 226 -13.59 3.91 15.14
C ILE A 226 -12.33 4.78 14.93
N GLY A 227 -12.45 6.09 15.15
CA GLY A 227 -11.32 7.01 14.99
C GLY A 227 -10.21 6.80 16.03
N VAL A 228 -10.59 6.52 17.28
CA VAL A 228 -9.64 6.19 18.35
C VAL A 228 -8.92 4.88 18.05
N VAL A 229 -9.66 3.84 17.67
CA VAL A 229 -9.10 2.50 17.36
C VAL A 229 -8.14 2.56 16.17
N ALA A 230 -8.48 3.30 15.11
CA ALA A 230 -7.59 3.48 13.97
C ALA A 230 -6.24 4.08 14.38
N THR A 231 -6.26 5.16 15.18
CA THR A 231 -5.03 5.81 15.66
C THR A 231 -4.27 4.93 16.66
N ALA A 232 -4.98 4.23 17.54
CA ALA A 232 -4.38 3.30 18.49
C ALA A 232 -3.75 2.08 17.79
N ALA A 233 -4.26 1.67 16.62
CA ALA A 233 -3.65 0.64 15.78
C ALA A 233 -2.45 1.16 15.00
N ALA A 234 -2.49 2.42 14.56
CA ALA A 234 -1.40 3.06 13.81
C ALA A 234 -0.15 3.29 14.68
N TRP A 235 -0.33 3.79 15.90
CA TRP A 235 0.79 4.21 16.75
C TRP A 235 1.85 3.11 17.03
N PRO A 236 1.48 1.88 17.42
CA PRO A 236 2.46 0.82 17.68
C PRO A 236 3.29 0.45 16.45
N THR A 237 2.76 0.67 15.23
CA THR A 237 3.48 0.33 14.01
C THR A 237 4.76 1.15 13.80
N LEU A 238 4.85 2.33 14.43
CA LEU A 238 6.04 3.18 14.41
C LEU A 238 7.18 2.62 15.26
N LEU A 239 6.88 1.73 16.20
CA LEU A 239 7.87 1.12 17.10
C LEU A 239 8.35 -0.25 16.61
N LEU A 240 7.73 -0.79 15.56
CA LEU A 240 8.09 -2.08 14.99
C LEU A 240 9.25 -1.93 14.01
N SER A 241 9.97 -3.05 13.78
CA SER A 241 10.88 -3.16 12.64
C SER A 241 10.12 -2.90 11.34
N ALA A 242 10.79 -2.36 10.33
CA ALA A 242 10.14 -1.85 9.13
C ALA A 242 9.27 -2.89 8.41
N GLU A 243 9.68 -4.16 8.37
CA GLU A 243 8.89 -5.27 7.81
C GLU A 243 7.57 -5.46 8.56
N MET A 244 7.66 -5.60 9.88
CA MET A 244 6.50 -5.84 10.74
C MET A 244 5.60 -4.60 10.79
N GLY A 245 6.18 -3.40 10.72
CA GLY A 245 5.46 -2.13 10.63
C GLY A 245 4.63 -2.07 9.34
N LEU A 246 5.24 -2.30 8.18
CA LEU A 246 4.58 -2.30 6.88
C LEU A 246 3.47 -3.36 6.79
N ILE A 247 3.71 -4.60 7.27
CA ILE A 247 2.69 -5.66 7.31
C ILE A 247 1.52 -5.25 8.21
N SER A 248 1.81 -4.74 9.41
CA SER A 248 0.77 -4.32 10.36
C SER A 248 -0.06 -3.17 9.82
N GLN A 249 0.57 -2.21 9.13
CA GLN A 249 -0.12 -1.10 8.48
C GLN A 249 -0.97 -1.56 7.31
N PHE A 250 -0.46 -2.48 6.48
CA PHE A 250 -1.26 -3.09 5.42
C PHE A 250 -2.53 -3.75 5.96
N LEU A 251 -2.39 -4.57 7.01
CA LEU A 251 -3.54 -5.18 7.68
C LEU A 251 -4.48 -4.13 8.27
N THR A 252 -3.93 -3.09 8.89
CA THR A 252 -4.74 -2.00 9.46
C THR A 252 -5.51 -1.26 8.37
N PHE A 253 -4.91 -0.98 7.22
CA PHE A 253 -5.57 -0.38 6.06
C PHE A 253 -6.71 -1.25 5.54
N VAL A 254 -6.49 -2.56 5.42
CA VAL A 254 -7.49 -3.53 4.98
C VAL A 254 -8.65 -3.62 5.96
N LEU A 255 -8.37 -3.75 7.27
CA LEU A 255 -9.39 -3.78 8.31
C LEU A 255 -10.19 -2.48 8.36
N LEU A 256 -9.51 -1.33 8.25
CA LEU A 256 -10.16 -0.02 8.24
C LEU A 256 -11.05 0.14 7.00
N TYR A 257 -10.62 -0.36 5.83
CA TYR A 257 -11.47 -0.43 4.64
C TYR A 257 -12.74 -1.24 4.90
N PHE A 258 -12.67 -2.39 5.57
CA PHE A 258 -13.87 -3.16 5.90
C PHE A 258 -14.81 -2.41 6.86
N VAL A 259 -14.25 -1.67 7.82
CA VAL A 259 -15.03 -0.81 8.71
C VAL A 259 -15.68 0.34 7.93
N ASP A 260 -14.94 1.00 7.04
CA ASP A 260 -15.41 2.07 6.14
C ASP A 260 -16.53 1.58 5.22
N ALA A 261 -16.34 0.42 4.59
CA ALA A 261 -17.31 -0.20 3.69
C ALA A 261 -18.59 -0.60 4.45
N ARG A 262 -18.43 -1.16 5.66
CA ARG A 262 -19.58 -1.43 6.53
C ARG A 262 -20.29 -0.15 6.93
N ALA A 263 -19.56 0.91 7.27
CA ALA A 263 -20.13 2.21 7.60
C ALA A 263 -20.90 2.82 6.42
N ALA A 264 -20.42 2.65 5.19
CA ALA A 264 -21.14 3.08 3.99
C ALA A 264 -22.43 2.27 3.75
N THR A 265 -22.40 0.94 3.91
CA THR A 265 -23.59 0.09 3.68
C THR A 265 -24.71 0.31 4.69
N ILE A 266 -24.37 0.64 5.95
CA ILE A 266 -25.35 1.00 6.99
C ILE A 266 -25.77 2.48 6.95
N GLY A 267 -25.29 3.25 5.96
CA GLY A 267 -25.65 4.65 5.75
C GLY A 267 -25.00 5.64 6.72
N TRP A 268 -23.91 5.26 7.41
CA TRP A 268 -23.13 6.18 8.24
C TRP A 268 -22.17 7.02 7.39
N ALA A 269 -21.72 6.51 6.25
CA ALA A 269 -20.89 7.23 5.28
C ALA A 269 -21.59 7.29 3.91
N PRO A 270 -21.20 8.22 3.01
CA PRO A 270 -21.73 8.26 1.66
C PRO A 270 -21.52 6.95 0.90
N SER A 271 -22.43 6.57 0.01
CA SER A 271 -22.35 5.30 -0.73
C SER A 271 -21.09 5.19 -1.60
N TRP A 272 -20.64 6.30 -2.19
CA TRP A 272 -19.42 6.39 -2.99
C TRP A 272 -18.13 6.23 -2.18
N TYR A 273 -18.19 6.42 -0.85
CA TYR A 273 -17.01 6.38 0.02
C TYR A 273 -16.37 4.99 0.03
N SER A 274 -17.18 3.92 -0.02
CA SER A 274 -16.66 2.54 -0.07
C SER A 274 -15.81 2.29 -1.32
N THR A 275 -16.29 2.71 -2.49
CA THR A 275 -15.54 2.54 -3.74
C THR A 275 -14.27 3.38 -3.74
N TYR A 276 -14.40 4.66 -3.39
CA TYR A 276 -13.26 5.57 -3.26
C TYR A 276 -12.17 4.97 -2.37
N ARG A 277 -12.58 4.42 -1.21
CA ARG A 277 -11.68 3.82 -0.24
C ARG A 277 -11.02 2.55 -0.77
N PHE A 278 -11.74 1.72 -1.51
CA PHE A 278 -11.19 0.52 -2.14
C PHE A 278 -10.03 0.87 -3.06
N VAL A 279 -10.21 1.83 -3.99
CA VAL A 279 -9.16 2.19 -4.96
C VAL A 279 -7.91 2.74 -4.26
N LEU A 280 -8.08 3.63 -3.28
CA LEU A 280 -6.94 4.18 -2.54
C LEU A 280 -6.24 3.13 -1.69
N THR A 281 -7.00 2.27 -1.02
CA THR A 281 -6.44 1.21 -0.18
C THR A 281 -5.72 0.17 -1.03
N PHE A 282 -6.23 -0.12 -2.23
CA PHE A 282 -5.57 -0.99 -3.19
C PHE A 282 -4.26 -0.39 -3.69
N ALA A 283 -4.25 0.89 -4.07
CA ALA A 283 -3.03 1.55 -4.54
C ALA A 283 -1.96 1.64 -3.45
N VAL A 284 -2.34 2.05 -2.24
CA VAL A 284 -1.43 2.06 -1.08
C VAL A 284 -0.98 0.65 -0.71
N GLY A 285 -1.90 -0.31 -0.73
CA GLY A 285 -1.60 -1.72 -0.44
C GLY A 285 -0.61 -2.32 -1.43
N ALA A 286 -0.79 -2.06 -2.73
CA ALA A 286 0.14 -2.47 -3.77
C ALA A 286 1.53 -1.84 -3.57
N ALA A 287 1.60 -0.55 -3.22
CA ALA A 287 2.86 0.12 -2.91
C ALA A 287 3.55 -0.48 -1.67
N ILE A 288 2.80 -0.79 -0.60
CA ILE A 288 3.37 -1.45 0.59
C ILE A 288 3.90 -2.84 0.24
N VAL A 289 3.14 -3.63 -0.52
CA VAL A 289 3.58 -4.97 -0.98
C VAL A 289 4.83 -4.85 -1.84
N LEU A 290 4.90 -3.85 -2.73
CA LEU A 290 6.07 -3.59 -3.55
C LEU A 290 7.31 -3.24 -2.71
N SER A 291 7.16 -2.39 -1.68
CA SER A 291 8.23 -2.13 -0.71
C SER A 291 8.67 -3.41 0.02
N LEU A 292 7.72 -4.26 0.41
CA LEU A 292 7.99 -5.53 1.07
C LEU A 292 8.78 -6.49 0.19
N VAL A 293 8.40 -6.61 -1.09
CA VAL A 293 9.09 -7.44 -2.07
C VAL A 293 10.49 -6.90 -2.33
N GLY A 294 10.62 -5.60 -2.55
CA GLY A 294 11.92 -4.94 -2.72
C GLY A 294 12.84 -5.23 -1.54
N ARG A 295 12.34 -5.06 -0.31
CA ARG A 295 13.10 -5.38 0.90
C ARG A 295 13.42 -6.88 1.02
N GLY A 296 12.48 -7.76 0.70
CA GLY A 296 12.66 -9.21 0.75
C GLY A 296 13.82 -9.71 -0.12
N GLN A 297 14.10 -9.04 -1.23
CA GLN A 297 15.24 -9.36 -2.11
C GLN A 297 16.60 -9.01 -1.50
N ILE A 298 16.63 -8.07 -0.55
CA ILE A 298 17.84 -7.57 0.11
C ILE A 298 17.94 -8.04 1.57
N ALA A 299 16.89 -8.62 2.14
CA ALA A 299 16.83 -9.01 3.55
C ALA A 299 17.98 -9.95 3.95
N ASP A 300 18.40 -10.85 3.05
CA ASP A 300 19.52 -11.77 3.27
C ASP A 300 20.89 -11.08 3.21
N LYS A 301 20.98 -9.89 2.59
CA LYS A 301 22.23 -9.14 2.38
C LYS A 301 22.41 -7.99 3.37
N VAL A 302 21.32 -7.30 3.72
CA VAL A 302 21.33 -6.09 4.58
C VAL A 302 20.98 -6.42 6.04
N THR A 303 20.08 -7.39 6.29
CA THR A 303 19.59 -7.71 7.65
C THR A 303 20.36 -8.87 8.31
N ARG A 304 21.37 -9.44 7.63
CA ARG A 304 22.21 -10.49 8.23
C ARG A 304 23.06 -9.89 9.35
N ALA A 305 22.78 -10.27 10.60
CA ALA A 305 23.66 -9.93 11.72
C ALA A 305 25.09 -10.37 11.38
N PRO A 306 26.11 -9.50 11.55
CA PRO A 306 27.47 -9.78 11.11
C PRO A 306 27.96 -11.08 11.74
N GLY A 307 28.19 -12.07 10.87
CA GLY A 307 28.67 -13.37 11.28
C GLY A 307 30.08 -13.25 11.87
N PRO A 308 30.60 -14.30 12.52
CA PRO A 308 31.98 -14.31 13.01
C PRO A 308 32.99 -14.02 11.88
N ALA A 309 32.69 -14.47 10.66
CA ALA A 309 33.51 -14.22 9.48
C ALA A 309 33.50 -12.74 9.04
N ASP A 310 32.34 -12.08 9.06
CA ASP A 310 32.23 -10.65 8.69
C ASP A 310 32.93 -9.76 9.72
N ARG A 311 32.91 -10.14 11.00
CA ARG A 311 33.68 -9.44 12.04
C ARG A 311 35.18 -9.58 11.83
N MET A 312 35.66 -10.76 11.45
CA MET A 312 37.07 -10.96 11.10
C MET A 312 37.46 -10.16 9.86
N ARG A 313 36.56 -10.06 8.87
CA ARG A 313 36.79 -9.23 7.68
C ARG A 313 36.80 -7.75 8.01
N ALA A 314 35.86 -7.26 8.82
CA ALA A 314 35.82 -5.88 9.28
C ALA A 314 37.05 -5.50 10.13
N LEU A 315 37.52 -6.40 11.00
CA LEU A 315 38.78 -6.20 11.74
C LEU A 315 39.99 -6.15 10.80
N ARG A 316 40.00 -7.00 9.77
CA ARG A 316 41.06 -6.99 8.76
C ARG A 316 41.04 -5.72 7.93
N GLU A 317 39.86 -5.26 7.50
CA GLU A 317 39.71 -3.98 6.80
C GLU A 317 40.13 -2.80 7.68
N SER A 318 39.76 -2.78 8.98
CA SER A 318 40.24 -1.74 9.90
C SER A 318 41.76 -1.77 10.10
N GLN A 319 42.38 -2.96 10.07
CA GLN A 319 43.83 -3.09 10.14
C GLN A 319 44.49 -2.60 8.86
N VAL A 320 43.94 -2.92 7.69
CA VAL A 320 44.46 -2.46 6.40
C VAL A 320 44.36 -0.94 6.31
N ASN A 321 43.21 -0.34 6.64
CA ASN A 321 43.06 1.10 6.62
C ASN A 321 44.00 1.81 7.61
N ALA A 322 44.20 1.26 8.81
CA ALA A 322 45.14 1.81 9.78
C ALA A 322 46.59 1.75 9.28
N LEU A 323 46.96 0.69 8.55
CA LEU A 323 48.28 0.56 7.93
C LEU A 323 48.43 1.53 6.75
N GLU A 324 47.39 1.73 5.95
CA GLU A 324 47.38 2.71 4.86
C GLU A 324 47.53 4.14 5.40
N GLU A 325 46.81 4.49 6.48
CA GLU A 325 46.99 5.77 7.18
C GLU A 325 48.42 5.94 7.70
N GLU A 326 49.02 4.90 8.30
CA GLU A 326 50.41 4.95 8.78
C GLU A 326 51.43 5.08 7.63
N GLU A 327 51.21 4.40 6.50
CA GLU A 327 52.03 4.55 5.30
C GLU A 327 51.92 5.95 4.68
N GLU A 328 50.72 6.53 4.64
CA GLU A 328 50.49 7.89 4.18
C GLU A 328 51.18 8.92 5.08
N GLU A 329 51.11 8.74 6.41
CA GLU A 329 51.85 9.55 7.37
C GLU A 329 53.37 9.42 7.20
N ARG A 330 53.87 8.20 6.95
CA ARG A 330 55.29 7.97 6.68
C ARG A 330 55.75 8.63 5.38
N ARG A 331 54.95 8.56 4.32
CA ARG A 331 55.23 9.23 3.05
C ARG A 331 55.21 10.75 3.20
N ALA A 332 54.23 11.29 3.93
CA ALA A 332 54.17 12.72 4.22
C ALA A 332 55.39 13.21 5.03
N ARG A 333 55.87 12.40 5.98
CA ARG A 333 57.07 12.72 6.76
C ARG A 333 58.33 12.73 5.90
N ILE A 334 58.50 11.76 5.00
CA ILE A 334 59.65 11.72 4.08
C ILE A 334 59.63 12.93 3.15
N VAL A 335 58.46 13.28 2.60
CA VAL A 335 58.34 14.48 1.76
C VAL A 335 58.68 15.76 2.53
N SER A 336 58.24 15.88 3.79
CA SER A 336 58.63 17.04 4.61
C SER A 336 60.12 17.06 4.97
N GLU A 337 60.75 15.90 5.09
CA GLU A 337 62.17 15.76 5.40
C GLU A 337 63.01 16.11 4.16
N ASP A 338 62.63 15.60 2.98
CA ASP A 338 63.21 15.98 1.68
C ASP A 338 63.04 17.49 1.40
N GLU A 339 61.87 18.08 1.69
CA GLU A 339 61.65 19.54 1.54
C GLU A 339 62.52 20.36 2.50
N THR A 340 62.78 19.89 3.72
CA THR A 340 63.70 20.57 4.65
C THR A 340 65.16 20.43 4.25
N GLU A 341 65.57 19.28 3.70
CA GLU A 341 66.92 19.08 3.18
C GLU A 341 67.18 19.96 1.93
N ASP A 342 66.18 20.09 1.05
CA ASP A 342 66.25 21.00 -0.11
C ASP A 342 66.30 22.49 0.31
N GLU A 343 65.64 22.88 1.41
CA GLU A 343 65.73 24.23 1.99
C GLU A 343 67.09 24.49 2.68
N GLU A 344 67.67 23.50 3.37
CA GLU A 344 69.00 23.59 3.99
C GLU A 344 70.13 23.64 2.95
N GLU A 345 70.07 22.84 1.86
CA GLU A 345 71.04 22.94 0.76
C GLU A 345 70.93 24.27 -0.02
N ALA A 346 69.73 24.88 -0.09
CA ALA A 346 69.56 26.20 -0.68
C ALA A 346 70.17 27.33 0.18
N ASP A 347 70.12 27.23 1.52
CA ASP A 347 70.74 28.19 2.44
C ASP A 347 72.28 28.05 2.46
N GLU A 348 72.81 26.81 2.36
CA GLU A 348 74.26 26.58 2.24
C GLU A 348 74.82 27.03 0.87
N GLY A 349 74.01 27.00 -0.19
CA GLY A 349 74.38 27.49 -1.53
C GLY A 349 74.43 29.02 -1.66
N GLU A 350 73.67 29.77 -0.86
CA GLU A 350 73.76 31.24 -0.83
C GLU A 350 74.94 31.74 0.02
N GLY A 351 75.38 30.97 1.02
CA GLY A 351 76.52 31.30 1.89
C GLY A 351 77.91 31.21 1.25
N GLU A 352 78.08 30.48 0.14
CA GLU A 352 79.40 30.30 -0.51
C GLU A 352 79.70 31.33 -1.62
N SER A 353 78.74 32.20 -1.95
CA SER A 353 78.91 33.20 -3.03
C SER A 353 79.55 34.54 -2.63
N ASP A 354 79.76 34.79 -1.32
CA ASP A 354 80.27 36.08 -0.81
C ASP A 354 81.78 36.05 -0.42
N SER A 355 82.55 35.04 -0.85
CA SER A 355 83.97 34.90 -0.48
C SER A 355 84.99 34.86 -1.63
N LYS A 356 84.58 35.19 -2.86
CA LYS A 356 85.49 35.32 -4.02
C LYS A 356 85.47 36.74 -4.59
N ASP A 357 85.94 37.70 -3.81
CA ASP A 357 86.43 38.99 -4.30
C ASP A 357 87.29 39.62 -3.20
N GLU A 358 88.47 39.06 -2.89
CA GLU A 358 89.58 39.82 -2.30
C GLU A 358 90.91 39.03 -2.41
N GLU A 359 91.91 39.73 -2.98
CA GLU A 359 93.33 39.41 -3.26
C GLU A 359 93.75 38.62 -4.51
#